data_AF-A0A961C3N1-F1
#
_entry.id   AF-A0A961C3N1-F1
#
_cell.length_a   1.000
_cell.length_b   1.000
_cell.length_c   1.000
_cell.angle_alpha   90.00
_cell.angle_beta   90.00
_cell.angle_gamma   90.00
#
_symmetry.space_group_name_H-M   'P 1'
#
loop_
_entity.id
_entity.type
_entity.pdbx_description
1 polymer ?
#
loop_
_entity_poly.entity_id
_entity_poly.type
_entity_poly.pdbx_seq_one_letter_code
_entity_poly.pdbx_strand_id
1 'polypeptide(L)'
;EPGAALDTDTALTEQILPLATFVTPNQFEAMTLSGMAAIETEEQLAEAARRIHDRCGAAVLAKGGVRLAGPDAVDVFYDGSTLEVLRQPKVGEHAVSGAGCSLAAAVTAELAKGASPLEAARRAKAFVTAGIRARVHGGAPFDALWQGA
;
A
#
# COMPACT_ATOMS: atom_id res chain seq x y z
N GLU A 1 -5.85 23.90 -17.36
CA GLU A 1 -5.18 24.29 -16.11
C GLU A 1 -5.05 23.09 -15.17
N PRO A 2 -3.93 22.36 -15.16
CA PRO A 2 -3.66 21.25 -14.22
C PRO A 2 -3.34 21.71 -12.78
N GLY A 3 -3.33 23.02 -12.50
CA GLY A 3 -2.66 23.64 -11.34
C GLY A 3 -3.01 23.02 -9.99
N ALA A 4 -4.29 22.98 -9.61
CA ALA A 4 -4.67 22.60 -8.24
C ALA A 4 -4.30 21.14 -7.85
N ALA A 5 -4.37 20.20 -8.79
CA ALA A 5 -3.99 18.81 -8.53
C ALA A 5 -2.47 18.66 -8.40
N LEU A 6 -1.72 19.32 -9.30
CA LEU A 6 -0.26 19.33 -9.27
C LEU A 6 0.29 20.02 -8.00
N ASP A 7 -0.37 21.09 -7.56
CA ASP A 7 -0.03 21.80 -6.33
C ASP A 7 -0.25 20.90 -5.10
N THR A 8 -1.32 20.10 -5.11
CA THR A 8 -1.61 19.14 -4.03
C THR A 8 -0.57 18.03 -3.97
N ASP A 9 -0.21 17.44 -5.11
CA ASP A 9 0.80 16.38 -5.18
C ASP A 9 2.19 16.89 -4.76
N THR A 10 2.53 18.11 -5.17
CA THR A 10 3.75 18.81 -4.73
C THR A 10 3.74 19.00 -3.22
N ALA A 11 2.66 19.54 -2.66
CA ALA A 11 2.55 19.76 -1.22
C ALA A 11 2.64 18.44 -0.42
N LEU A 12 1.97 17.38 -0.86
CA LEU A 12 2.05 16.06 -0.23
C LEU A 12 3.49 15.51 -0.25
N THR A 13 4.16 15.63 -1.39
CA THR A 13 5.51 15.07 -1.58
C THR A 13 6.58 15.87 -0.84
N GLU A 14 6.47 17.20 -0.80
CA GLU A 14 7.50 18.06 -0.20
C GLU A 14 7.27 18.33 1.29
N GLN A 15 6.02 18.33 1.75
CA GLN A 15 5.69 18.75 3.13
C GLN A 15 5.23 17.59 4.02
N ILE A 16 4.53 16.59 3.47
CA ILE A 16 3.96 15.49 4.26
C ILE A 16 4.84 14.23 4.21
N LEU A 17 5.28 13.83 3.01
CA LEU A 17 6.06 12.62 2.82
C LEU A 17 7.33 12.56 3.69
N PRO A 18 8.12 13.64 3.86
CA PRO A 18 9.31 13.62 4.73
C PRO A 18 9.01 13.48 6.23
N LEU A 19 7.76 13.67 6.65
CA LEU A 19 7.32 13.52 8.04
C LEU A 19 6.73 12.12 8.32
N ALA A 20 6.56 11.30 7.29
CA ALA A 20 5.91 10.02 7.42
C ALA A 20 6.79 9.01 8.18
N THR A 21 6.21 8.34 9.18
CA THR A 21 6.85 7.14 9.79
C THR A 21 6.70 5.92 8.89
N PHE A 22 5.59 5.84 8.17
CA PHE A 22 5.23 4.71 7.32
C PHE A 22 4.44 5.21 6.10
N VAL A 23 4.74 4.68 4.91
CA VAL A 23 4.03 4.99 3.66
C VAL A 23 3.53 3.72 2.97
N THR A 24 2.31 3.77 2.42
CA THR A 24 1.65 2.59 1.82
C THR A 24 1.21 2.87 0.37
N PRO A 25 2.13 3.19 -0.56
CA PRO A 25 1.78 3.48 -1.94
C PRO A 25 1.23 2.24 -2.64
N ASN A 26 0.18 2.39 -3.45
CA ASN A 26 -0.20 1.39 -4.45
C ASN A 26 0.75 1.46 -5.66
N GLN A 27 0.65 0.52 -6.60
CA GLN A 27 1.50 0.45 -7.80
C GLN A 27 1.60 1.79 -8.58
N PHE A 28 0.48 2.50 -8.76
CA PHE A 28 0.47 3.79 -9.46
C PHE A 28 1.17 4.89 -8.66
N GLU A 29 0.82 5.00 -7.37
CA GLU A 29 1.48 5.94 -6.45
C GLU A 29 2.98 5.64 -6.33
N ALA A 30 3.37 4.36 -6.36
CA ALA A 30 4.75 3.92 -6.28
C ALA A 30 5.55 4.33 -7.53
N MET A 31 4.95 4.29 -8.73
CA MET A 31 5.60 4.82 -9.94
C MET A 31 5.93 6.30 -9.79
N THR A 32 4.96 7.11 -9.36
CA THR A 32 5.13 8.55 -9.14
C THR A 32 6.18 8.83 -8.06
N LEU A 33 6.10 8.17 -6.91
CA LEU A 33 6.99 8.42 -5.77
C LEU A 33 8.40 7.83 -5.96
N SER A 34 8.59 6.82 -6.82
CA SER A 34 9.92 6.28 -7.13
C SER A 34 10.56 6.90 -8.37
N GLY A 35 9.80 7.67 -9.16
CA GLY A 35 10.23 8.18 -10.46
C GLY A 35 10.40 7.07 -11.51
N MET A 36 9.77 5.91 -11.33
CA MET A 36 9.83 4.79 -12.27
C MET A 36 8.70 4.90 -13.30
N ALA A 37 9.03 4.68 -14.58
CA ALA A 37 8.04 4.76 -15.67
C ALA A 37 7.02 3.61 -15.67
N ALA A 38 7.41 2.44 -15.17
CA ALA A 38 6.58 1.25 -15.08
C ALA A 38 7.02 0.35 -13.91
N ILE A 39 6.06 -0.35 -13.31
CA ILE A 39 6.27 -1.40 -12.30
C ILE A 39 5.36 -2.56 -12.70
N GLU A 40 5.91 -3.61 -13.30
CA GLU A 40 5.18 -4.79 -13.80
C GLU A 40 5.60 -6.08 -13.10
N THR A 41 6.71 -6.05 -12.36
CA THR A 41 7.24 -7.21 -11.63
C THR A 41 7.41 -6.93 -10.13
N GLU A 42 7.57 -8.00 -9.37
CA GLU A 42 7.87 -7.93 -7.94
C GLU A 42 9.23 -7.23 -7.68
N GLU A 43 10.23 -7.49 -8.51
CA GLU A 43 11.55 -6.87 -8.40
C GLU A 43 11.49 -5.36 -8.64
N GLN A 44 10.67 -4.91 -9.60
CA GLN A 44 10.44 -3.49 -9.83
C GLN A 44 9.66 -2.84 -8.68
N LEU A 45 8.72 -3.57 -8.08
CA LEU A 45 8.00 -3.08 -6.89
C LEU A 45 8.94 -2.96 -5.68
N ALA A 46 9.89 -3.89 -5.54
CA ALA A 46 10.93 -3.84 -4.52
C ALA A 46 11.90 -2.66 -4.74
N GLU A 47 12.33 -2.42 -5.98
CA GLU A 47 13.13 -1.25 -6.33
C GLU A 47 12.38 0.05 -6.04
N ALA A 48 11.09 0.13 -6.38
CA ALA A 48 10.27 1.29 -6.06
C ALA A 48 10.21 1.54 -4.55
N ALA A 49 10.04 0.49 -3.74
CA ALA A 49 10.04 0.60 -2.28
C ALA A 49 11.36 1.17 -1.73
N ARG A 50 12.52 0.74 -2.26
CA ARG A 50 13.82 1.30 -1.89
C ARG A 50 13.94 2.78 -2.23
N ARG A 51 13.62 3.17 -3.46
CA ARG A 51 13.68 4.57 -3.89
C ARG A 51 12.77 5.48 -3.07
N ILE A 52 11.58 5.01 -2.73
CA ILE A 52 10.64 5.78 -1.91
C ILE A 52 11.21 5.95 -0.50
N HIS A 53 11.77 4.89 0.10
CA HIS A 53 12.46 4.99 1.38
C HIS A 53 13.61 5.98 1.32
N ASP A 54 14.51 5.89 0.34
CA ASP A 54 15.66 6.78 0.21
C ASP A 54 15.25 8.26 0.10
N ARG A 55 14.06 8.54 -0.44
CA ARG A 55 13.52 9.90 -0.55
C ARG A 55 12.91 10.44 0.75
N CYS A 56 12.32 9.60 1.59
CA CYS A 56 11.51 10.06 2.74
C CYS A 56 11.94 9.54 4.11
N GLY A 57 12.79 8.51 4.18
CA GLY A 57 13.21 7.85 5.42
C GLY A 57 12.15 6.97 6.08
N ALA A 58 10.91 6.95 5.58
CA ALA A 58 9.82 6.16 6.13
C ALA A 58 9.97 4.67 5.84
N ALA A 59 9.37 3.82 6.67
CA ALA A 59 9.10 2.43 6.27
C ALA A 59 8.07 2.42 5.13
N VAL A 60 8.27 1.59 4.11
CA VAL A 60 7.46 1.55 2.89
C VAL A 60 6.77 0.19 2.79
N LEU A 61 5.48 0.18 2.51
CA LEU A 61 4.75 -1.00 2.02
C LEU A 61 4.17 -0.69 0.64
N ALA A 62 4.94 -0.98 -0.41
CA ALA A 62 4.52 -0.80 -1.79
C ALA A 62 3.57 -1.94 -2.20
N LYS A 63 2.32 -1.61 -2.54
CA LYS A 63 1.29 -2.61 -2.86
C LYS A 63 1.19 -2.86 -4.36
N GLY A 64 1.45 -4.09 -4.79
CA GLY A 64 1.15 -4.55 -6.15
C GLY A 64 -0.31 -4.97 -6.30
N GLY A 65 -0.93 -5.44 -5.21
CA GLY A 65 -2.34 -5.84 -5.20
C GLY A 65 -2.68 -6.84 -6.31
N VAL A 66 -3.85 -6.68 -6.93
CA VAL A 66 -4.32 -7.56 -8.03
C VAL A 66 -3.64 -7.28 -9.38
N ARG A 67 -2.89 -6.17 -9.50
CA ARG A 67 -2.42 -5.63 -10.79
C ARG A 67 -1.13 -6.28 -11.31
N LEU A 68 -0.27 -6.76 -10.43
CA LEU A 68 0.90 -7.57 -10.85
C LEU A 68 0.42 -8.93 -11.37
N ALA A 69 1.09 -9.49 -12.37
CA ALA A 69 0.73 -10.80 -12.91
C ALA A 69 0.90 -11.93 -11.87
N GLY A 70 0.20 -13.05 -12.08
CA GLY A 70 0.29 -14.23 -11.22
C GLY A 70 -0.87 -14.41 -10.24
N PRO A 71 -0.87 -15.51 -9.47
CA PRO A 71 -1.98 -15.92 -8.61
C PRO A 71 -2.05 -15.16 -7.28
N ASP A 72 -0.96 -14.51 -6.86
CA ASP A 72 -0.85 -13.86 -5.55
C ASP A 72 -0.94 -12.35 -5.64
N ALA A 73 -1.59 -11.74 -4.64
CA ALA A 73 -1.51 -10.32 -4.37
C ALA A 73 -0.21 -10.05 -3.59
N VAL A 74 0.74 -9.43 -4.27
CA VAL A 74 2.09 -9.18 -3.75
C VAL A 74 2.21 -7.74 -3.27
N ASP A 75 2.71 -7.55 -2.06
CA ASP A 75 3.14 -6.25 -1.53
C ASP A 75 4.58 -6.38 -1.05
N VAL A 76 5.39 -5.32 -1.17
CA VAL A 76 6.79 -5.33 -0.74
C VAL A 76 6.99 -4.32 0.38
N PHE A 77 7.51 -4.80 1.51
CA PHE A 77 7.94 -3.99 2.64
C PHE A 77 9.44 -3.67 2.55
N TYR A 78 9.80 -2.43 2.88
CA TYR A 78 11.20 -2.03 3.06
C TYR A 78 11.34 -0.92 4.12
N ASP A 79 12.31 -1.03 5.02
CA ASP A 79 12.57 -0.04 6.09
C ASP A 79 14.00 0.56 6.08
N GLY A 80 14.76 0.34 5.00
CA GLY A 80 16.17 0.74 4.92
C GLY A 80 17.14 -0.38 5.29
N SER A 81 16.66 -1.43 5.97
CA SER A 81 17.49 -2.57 6.38
C SER A 81 16.90 -3.92 5.99
N THR A 82 15.58 -4.06 6.14
CA THR A 82 14.83 -5.28 5.91
C THR A 82 13.98 -5.10 4.67
N LEU A 83 14.09 -6.04 3.73
CA LEU A 83 13.19 -6.15 2.59
C LEU A 83 12.41 -7.45 2.70
N GLU A 84 11.08 -7.36 2.71
CA GLU A 84 10.20 -8.52 2.84
C GLU A 84 9.09 -8.47 1.78
N VAL A 85 8.90 -9.59 1.10
CA VAL A 85 7.78 -9.76 0.16
C VAL A 85 6.61 -10.43 0.88
N LEU A 86 5.50 -9.70 0.99
CA LEU A 86 4.28 -10.18 1.62
C LEU A 86 3.32 -10.70 0.56
N ARG A 87 2.98 -11.99 0.63
CA ARG A 87 2.12 -12.67 -0.34
C ARG A 87 0.83 -13.18 0.29
N GLN A 88 -0.27 -13.06 -0.45
CA GLN A 88 -1.56 -13.67 -0.15
C GLN A 88 -2.25 -14.04 -1.48
N PRO A 89 -3.02 -15.13 -1.56
CA PRO A 89 -3.75 -15.46 -2.79
C PRO A 89 -4.69 -14.32 -3.19
N LYS A 90 -4.76 -14.00 -4.48
CA LYS A 90 -5.75 -13.03 -4.99
C LYS A 90 -7.17 -13.49 -4.70
N VAL A 91 -8.04 -12.53 -4.45
CA VAL A 91 -9.46 -12.75 -4.20
C VAL A 91 -10.23 -11.95 -5.22
N GLY A 92 -10.76 -12.65 -6.23
CA GLY A 92 -11.38 -12.01 -7.39
C GLY A 92 -10.37 -11.28 -8.28
N GLU A 93 -10.89 -10.56 -9.27
CA GLU A 93 -10.09 -9.89 -10.32
C GLU A 93 -10.05 -8.37 -10.16
N HIS A 94 -10.82 -7.82 -9.22
CA HIS A 94 -11.02 -6.38 -9.08
C HIS A 94 -10.61 -5.87 -7.70
N ALA A 95 -10.21 -4.60 -7.65
CA ALA A 95 -9.96 -3.93 -6.38
C ALA A 95 -11.26 -3.75 -5.60
N VAL A 96 -11.21 -3.96 -4.29
CA VAL A 96 -12.35 -3.76 -3.38
C VAL A 96 -12.27 -2.38 -2.75
N SER A 97 -13.41 -1.68 -2.72
CA SER A 97 -13.48 -0.33 -2.16
C SER A 97 -13.11 -0.33 -0.67
N GLY A 98 -12.33 0.66 -0.25
CA GLY A 98 -11.86 0.78 1.13
C GLY A 98 -10.67 -0.09 1.51
N ALA A 99 -10.19 -0.99 0.64
CA ALA A 99 -9.04 -1.86 0.94
C ALA A 99 -7.76 -1.08 1.26
N GLY A 100 -7.45 -0.05 0.46
CA GLY A 100 -6.27 0.80 0.67
C GLY A 100 -6.31 1.58 1.98
N CYS A 101 -7.44 2.25 2.26
CA CYS A 101 -7.63 3.03 3.50
C CYS A 101 -7.59 2.12 4.74
N SER A 102 -8.23 0.95 4.65
CA SER A 102 -8.25 -0.03 5.76
C SER A 102 -6.87 -0.60 6.04
N LEU A 103 -6.04 -0.80 4.99
CA LEU A 103 -4.66 -1.24 5.15
C LEU A 103 -3.83 -0.19 5.90
N ALA A 104 -3.88 1.07 5.46
CA ALA A 104 -3.18 2.16 6.11
C ALA A 104 -3.63 2.32 7.57
N ALA A 105 -4.94 2.30 7.82
CA ALA A 105 -5.50 2.36 9.17
C ALA A 105 -5.05 1.19 10.05
N ALA A 106 -5.01 -0.03 9.51
CA ALA A 106 -4.51 -1.20 10.23
C ALA A 106 -3.02 -1.09 10.56
N VAL A 107 -2.18 -0.61 9.63
CA VAL A 107 -0.77 -0.33 9.91
C VAL A 107 -0.65 0.69 11.05
N THR A 108 -1.36 1.81 10.97
CA THR A 108 -1.36 2.84 12.01
C THR A 108 -1.78 2.28 13.37
N ALA A 109 -2.84 1.48 13.43
CA ALA A 109 -3.32 0.87 14.66
C ALA A 109 -2.31 -0.13 15.26
N GLU A 110 -1.65 -0.95 14.44
CA GLU A 110 -0.62 -1.89 14.90
C GLU A 110 0.62 -1.17 15.43
N LEU A 111 1.07 -0.11 14.75
CA LEU A 111 2.17 0.73 15.24
C LEU A 111 1.81 1.38 16.58
N ALA A 112 0.59 1.92 16.71
CA ALA A 112 0.11 2.52 17.96
C ALA A 112 0.04 1.52 19.12
N LYS A 113 -0.17 0.22 18.83
CA LYS A 113 -0.12 -0.88 19.81
C LYS A 113 1.31 -1.32 20.15
N GLY A 114 2.33 -0.74 19.53
CA GLY A 114 3.73 -1.06 19.77
C GLY A 114 4.30 -2.21 18.91
N ALA A 115 3.61 -2.60 17.82
CA ALA A 115 4.19 -3.54 16.86
C ALA A 115 5.37 -2.89 16.12
N SER A 116 6.35 -3.71 15.72
CA SER A 116 7.38 -3.25 14.77
C SER A 116 6.76 -2.92 13.40
N PRO A 117 7.41 -2.08 12.56
CA PRO A 117 6.90 -1.75 11.23
C PRO A 117 6.61 -2.97 10.34
N LEU A 118 7.49 -3.97 10.34
CA LEU A 118 7.28 -5.20 9.57
C LEU A 118 6.10 -6.02 10.11
N GLU A 119 5.96 -6.13 11.43
CA GLU A 119 4.80 -6.82 12.02
C GLU A 119 3.49 -6.10 11.72
N ALA A 120 3.48 -4.77 11.79
CA ALA A 120 2.33 -3.95 11.41
C ALA A 120 1.94 -4.18 9.95
N ALA A 121 2.91 -4.22 9.03
CA ALA A 121 2.68 -4.52 7.62
C ALA A 121 2.07 -5.93 7.41
N ARG A 122 2.64 -6.95 8.06
CA ARG A 122 2.14 -8.34 8.00
C ARG A 122 0.71 -8.46 8.50
N ARG A 123 0.42 -7.87 9.67
CA ARG A 123 -0.92 -7.90 10.28
C ARG A 123 -1.94 -7.12 9.45
N ALA A 124 -1.57 -5.94 8.94
CA ALA A 124 -2.44 -5.14 8.07
C ALA A 124 -2.78 -5.86 6.76
N LYS A 125 -1.80 -6.52 6.12
CA LYS A 125 -2.05 -7.34 4.94
C LYS A 125 -3.02 -8.48 5.24
N ALA A 126 -2.81 -9.20 6.35
CA ALA A 126 -3.70 -10.29 6.76
C ALA A 126 -5.14 -9.79 7.03
N PHE A 127 -5.28 -8.67 7.75
CA PHE A 127 -6.56 -8.02 8.04
C PHE A 127 -7.31 -7.65 6.75
N VAL A 128 -6.66 -6.92 5.83
CA VAL A 128 -7.29 -6.50 4.58
C VAL A 128 -7.60 -7.69 3.68
N THR A 129 -6.76 -8.71 3.64
CA THR A 129 -7.05 -9.94 2.89
C THR A 129 -8.32 -10.62 3.41
N ALA A 130 -8.46 -10.73 4.73
CA ALA A 130 -9.67 -11.27 5.35
C ALA A 130 -10.91 -10.41 5.02
N GLY A 131 -10.78 -9.08 5.11
CA GLY A 131 -11.86 -8.15 4.79
C GLY A 131 -12.29 -8.16 3.32
N ILE A 132 -11.36 -8.39 2.39
CA ILE A 132 -11.66 -8.57 0.95
C ILE A 132 -12.41 -9.88 0.71
N ARG A 133 -12.04 -10.97 1.41
CA ARG A 133 -12.76 -12.26 1.32
C ARG A 133 -14.18 -12.15 1.84
N ALA A 134 -14.35 -11.42 2.95
CA ALA A 134 -15.64 -11.19 3.60
C ALA A 134 -16.38 -9.95 3.07
N ARG A 135 -15.96 -9.37 1.94
CA ARG A 135 -16.50 -8.12 1.40
C ARG A 135 -18.02 -8.14 1.35
N VAL A 136 -18.61 -6.97 1.58
CA VAL A 136 -20.06 -6.79 1.64
C VAL A 136 -20.56 -6.03 0.43
N HIS A 137 -21.73 -6.43 -0.05
CA HIS A 137 -22.45 -5.70 -1.06
C HIS A 137 -23.47 -4.78 -0.38
N GLY A 138 -23.41 -3.49 -0.69
CA GLY A 138 -24.33 -2.48 -0.20
C GLY A 138 -25.24 -1.96 -1.32
N GLY A 139 -25.78 -0.74 -1.15
CA GLY A 139 -26.49 -0.04 -2.21
C GLY A 139 -25.59 0.64 -3.25
N ALA A 140 -24.27 0.57 -3.08
CA ALA A 140 -23.28 1.12 -4.01
C ALA A 140 -22.98 0.13 -5.15
N PRO A 141 -22.54 0.60 -6.34
CA PRO A 141 -22.26 -0.26 -7.49
C PRO A 141 -20.94 -1.06 -7.36
N PHE A 142 -20.37 -1.18 -6.16
CA PHE A 142 -19.13 -1.88 -5.89
C PHE A 142 -19.18 -2.54 -4.51
N ASP A 143 -18.44 -3.64 -4.36
CA ASP A 143 -18.26 -4.28 -3.06
C ASP A 143 -17.32 -3.44 -2.18
N ALA A 144 -17.64 -3.40 -0.89
CA ALA A 144 -16.83 -2.73 0.13
C ALA A 144 -16.11 -3.75 1.01
N LEU A 145 -14.89 -3.42 1.42
CA LEU A 145 -14.13 -4.22 2.37
C LEU A 145 -14.90 -4.34 3.69
N TRP A 146 -15.04 -5.56 4.20
CA TRP A 146 -15.60 -5.77 5.53
C TRP A 146 -14.52 -5.59 6.60
N GLN A 147 -14.72 -4.64 7.51
CA GLN A 147 -13.71 -4.26 8.53
C GLN A 147 -13.87 -5.01 9.86
N GLY A 148 -14.79 -5.97 9.93
CA GLY A 148 -15.17 -6.65 11.17
C GLY A 148 -16.41 -6.04 11.83
N ALA A 149 -16.99 -6.82 12.74
CA ALA A 149 -18.00 -6.41 13.72
C ALA A 149 -17.50 -6.81 15.11
#